data_AF-A0A5C7JAE3-F1
#
_entry.id   AF-A0A5C7JAE3-F1
#
_cell.length_a   1.000
_cell.length_b   1.000
_cell.length_c   1.000
_cell.angle_alpha   90.00
_cell.angle_beta   90.00
_cell.angle_gamma   90.00
#
_symmetry.space_group_name_H-M   'P 1'
#
loop_
_entity.id
_entity.type
_entity.pdbx_description
1 polymer ?
#
loop_
_entity_poly.entity_id
_entity_poly.type
_entity_poly.pdbx_seq_one_letter_code
_entity_poly.pdbx_strand_id
1 'polypeptide(L)'
;MQSPPFGGWGGNPYTSACPSGQVLRGWGVRSGDNFDAITDLYCGPPNSLVSGSDNRSPSGIPYDSDGSPGQYRCPDGSAVSGIYGIIGSNRANGVGLRCRNLLNGAPAGQSPLFGQKSGGTAFNWEAPHPYYVSGFDGRSGDKVDQIVAKSLDMSDPVRLMTTPEGIADGCMGVGDPKFRLYQPQSAGCDKYMVTDFCQKYPTDPRCSCVSSEMTCPNKFDKNCIAKNGYRTSDMMTVKCPDVMNCVQYLALSPGAQQLATNTQQNCSISSTNSTEIDSTNTTTNVDGSSAWIWIMILILVVVLAALGVGAYFLLKSDKPVSDKAVAKNQVGKQN
;
A
#
# COMPACT_ATOMS: atom_id res chain seq x y z
N MET A 1 20.97 -4.93 -7.78
CA MET A 1 21.78 -5.63 -8.80
C MET A 1 20.82 -6.28 -9.82
N GLN A 2 21.29 -6.62 -11.02
CA GLN A 2 20.48 -7.30 -12.04
C GLN A 2 21.21 -8.50 -12.62
N SER A 3 20.45 -9.52 -13.06
CA SER A 3 21.01 -10.60 -13.87
C SER A 3 21.31 -10.11 -15.29
N PRO A 4 22.12 -10.84 -16.07
CA PRO A 4 22.07 -10.74 -17.53
C PRO A 4 20.66 -11.06 -18.03
N PRO A 5 20.28 -10.57 -19.22
CA PRO A 5 19.05 -11.00 -19.88
C PRO A 5 19.17 -12.46 -20.33
N PHE A 6 18.19 -13.29 -19.96
CA PHE A 6 18.07 -14.68 -20.41
C PHE A 6 16.88 -14.80 -21.36
N GLY A 7 17.15 -15.03 -22.65
CA GLY A 7 16.10 -15.13 -23.67
C GLY A 7 16.41 -14.41 -24.99
N GLY A 8 15.41 -14.33 -25.87
CA GLY A 8 15.48 -13.64 -27.15
C GLY A 8 15.05 -12.17 -27.10
N TRP A 9 15.16 -11.47 -28.23
CA TRP A 9 14.77 -10.05 -28.36
C TRP A 9 13.30 -9.83 -28.78
N GLY A 10 12.50 -10.91 -28.83
CA GLY A 10 11.08 -10.88 -29.19
C GLY A 10 10.21 -10.08 -28.22
N GLY A 11 8.92 -9.94 -28.54
CA GLY A 11 7.91 -9.37 -27.66
C GLY A 11 8.08 -7.88 -27.33
N ASN A 12 7.29 -7.42 -26.37
CA ASN A 12 7.32 -6.07 -25.81
C ASN A 12 8.01 -6.07 -24.44
N PRO A 13 8.72 -4.99 -24.07
CA PRO A 13 9.33 -4.89 -22.76
C PRO A 13 8.26 -4.89 -21.65
N TYR A 14 8.57 -5.53 -20.53
CA TYR A 14 7.74 -5.48 -19.32
C TYR A 14 8.59 -5.27 -18.06
N THR A 15 7.93 -4.80 -17.00
CA THR A 15 8.49 -4.72 -15.64
C THR A 15 7.43 -5.18 -14.66
N SER A 16 7.81 -6.09 -13.76
CA SER A 16 7.01 -6.52 -12.63
C SER A 16 7.87 -6.43 -11.37
N ALA A 17 7.41 -5.74 -10.34
CA ALA A 17 8.18 -5.56 -9.12
C ALA A 17 7.31 -5.78 -7.89
N CYS A 18 7.95 -6.28 -6.83
CA CYS A 18 7.39 -6.20 -5.50
C CYS A 18 7.26 -4.74 -5.06
N PRO A 19 6.29 -4.43 -4.17
CA PRO A 19 6.23 -3.13 -3.51
C PRO A 19 7.57 -2.73 -2.90
N SER A 20 7.77 -1.42 -2.75
CA SER A 20 9.00 -0.89 -2.15
C SER A 20 9.29 -1.56 -0.80
N GLY A 21 10.53 -2.02 -0.63
CA GLY A 21 10.97 -2.71 0.58
C GLY A 21 10.51 -4.15 0.76
N GLN A 22 9.90 -4.75 -0.26
CA GLN A 22 9.58 -6.17 -0.25
C GLN A 22 10.52 -6.95 -1.18
N VAL A 23 10.74 -8.21 -0.82
CA VAL A 23 11.48 -9.18 -1.62
C VAL A 23 10.51 -10.23 -2.17
N LEU A 24 10.87 -10.80 -3.31
CA LEU A 24 10.13 -11.87 -3.95
C LEU A 24 10.30 -13.15 -3.12
N ARG A 25 9.18 -13.77 -2.77
CA ARG A 25 9.11 -15.04 -2.02
C ARG A 25 8.53 -16.16 -2.85
N GLY A 26 8.00 -15.85 -4.02
CA GLY A 26 7.45 -16.83 -4.93
C GLY A 26 6.76 -16.15 -6.11
N TRP A 27 6.15 -16.96 -6.96
CA TRP A 27 5.38 -16.47 -8.09
C TRP A 27 4.20 -17.37 -8.43
N GLY A 28 3.22 -16.79 -9.11
CA GLY A 28 2.25 -17.50 -9.94
C GLY A 28 2.70 -17.41 -11.39
N VAL A 29 2.57 -18.50 -12.14
CA VAL A 29 3.03 -18.62 -13.52
C VAL A 29 2.04 -19.42 -14.35
N ARG A 30 2.19 -19.36 -15.67
CA ARG A 30 1.60 -20.32 -16.60
C ARG A 30 2.69 -20.96 -17.43
N SER A 31 2.59 -22.25 -17.66
CA SER A 31 3.50 -22.96 -18.54
C SER A 31 2.83 -24.15 -19.22
N GLY A 32 3.19 -24.38 -20.48
CA GLY A 32 3.00 -25.62 -21.20
C GLY A 32 4.36 -26.20 -21.58
N ASP A 33 4.60 -26.37 -22.88
CA ASP A 33 5.94 -26.69 -23.37
C ASP A 33 6.94 -25.58 -23.01
N ASN A 34 6.53 -24.31 -23.04
CA ASN A 34 7.41 -23.18 -22.71
C ASN A 34 7.01 -22.54 -21.38
N PHE A 35 7.83 -21.57 -20.94
CA PHE A 35 7.45 -20.66 -19.86
C PHE A 35 6.58 -19.55 -20.46
N ASP A 36 5.28 -19.61 -20.21
CA ASP A 36 4.32 -18.81 -20.96
C ASP A 36 4.14 -17.42 -20.34
N ALA A 37 3.95 -17.35 -19.01
CA ALA A 37 3.71 -16.09 -18.30
C ALA A 37 4.10 -16.14 -16.83
N ILE A 38 4.47 -14.98 -16.28
CA ILE A 38 4.40 -14.71 -14.84
C ILE A 38 3.04 -14.07 -14.61
N THR A 39 2.17 -14.65 -13.79
CA THR A 39 0.84 -14.07 -13.50
C THR A 39 0.89 -13.21 -12.25
N ASP A 40 1.67 -13.64 -11.26
CA ASP A 40 1.67 -13.07 -9.92
C ASP A 40 3.05 -13.10 -9.31
N LEU A 41 3.37 -12.07 -8.53
CA LEU A 41 4.50 -12.07 -7.61
C LEU A 41 3.96 -12.23 -6.19
N TYR A 42 4.51 -13.20 -5.46
CA TYR A 42 4.29 -13.32 -4.02
C TYR A 42 5.41 -12.56 -3.32
N CYS A 43 5.08 -11.37 -2.83
CA CYS A 43 6.02 -10.45 -2.24
C CYS A 43 5.82 -10.38 -0.74
N GLY A 44 6.91 -10.32 0.02
CA GLY A 44 6.81 -10.13 1.47
C GLY A 44 7.97 -9.30 1.99
N PRO A 45 7.81 -8.69 3.16
CA PRO A 45 8.90 -7.94 3.76
C PRO A 45 10.03 -8.93 4.11
N PRO A 46 11.31 -8.55 3.96
CA PRO A 46 12.44 -9.47 4.12
C PRO A 46 12.66 -9.98 5.54
N ASN A 47 11.95 -9.44 6.53
CA ASN A 47 11.95 -9.91 7.91
C ASN A 47 10.83 -10.93 8.19
N SER A 48 9.83 -11.10 7.32
CA SER A 48 8.75 -12.05 7.59
C SER A 48 9.27 -13.49 7.59
N LEU A 49 9.04 -14.24 8.67
CA LEU A 49 9.41 -15.65 8.72
C LEU A 49 8.29 -16.57 8.22
N VAL A 50 7.13 -16.03 7.83
CA VAL A 50 5.94 -16.83 7.50
C VAL A 50 5.49 -16.53 6.06
N SER A 51 5.37 -17.54 5.22
CA SER A 51 4.96 -17.42 3.81
C SER A 51 3.48 -17.04 3.63
N GLY A 52 2.67 -17.07 4.70
CA GLY A 52 1.26 -16.69 4.67
C GLY A 52 0.98 -15.19 4.55
N SER A 53 1.98 -14.33 4.75
CA SER A 53 1.81 -12.86 4.74
C SER A 53 2.12 -12.21 3.37
N ASP A 54 2.22 -13.00 2.30
CA ASP A 54 2.67 -12.48 1.02
C ASP A 54 1.59 -11.63 0.35
N ASN A 55 1.94 -10.39 0.01
CA ASN A 55 1.13 -9.55 -0.86
C ASN A 55 1.24 -10.09 -2.28
N ARG A 56 0.08 -10.39 -2.87
CA ARG A 56 -0.03 -10.77 -4.28
C ARG A 56 0.03 -9.51 -5.14
N SER A 57 1.07 -9.39 -5.97
CA SER A 57 1.19 -8.30 -6.95
C SER A 57 0.97 -8.87 -8.35
N PRO A 58 -0.07 -8.46 -9.10
CA PRO A 58 -0.25 -8.86 -10.49
C PRO A 58 0.98 -8.46 -11.31
N SER A 59 1.48 -9.36 -12.16
CA SER A 59 2.69 -9.07 -12.95
C SER A 59 2.47 -7.98 -14.00
N GLY A 60 1.23 -7.80 -14.47
CA GLY A 60 0.89 -6.89 -15.56
C GLY A 60 1.43 -7.33 -16.93
N ILE A 61 2.01 -8.53 -17.04
CA ILE A 61 2.56 -9.07 -18.29
C ILE A 61 1.38 -9.50 -19.17
N PRO A 62 1.24 -9.01 -20.42
CA PRO A 62 0.27 -9.57 -21.37
C PRO A 62 0.68 -10.99 -21.75
N TYR A 63 -0.26 -11.93 -21.72
CA TYR A 63 -0.06 -13.31 -22.17
C TYR A 63 -1.35 -13.86 -22.78
N ASP A 64 -1.22 -14.83 -23.70
CA ASP A 64 -2.36 -15.62 -24.16
C ASP A 64 -2.80 -16.59 -23.05
N SER A 65 -4.08 -16.95 -22.95
CA SER A 65 -4.57 -17.77 -21.83
C SER A 65 -4.07 -19.23 -21.84
N ASP A 66 -3.13 -19.58 -22.71
CA ASP A 66 -2.60 -20.93 -22.86
C ASP A 66 -1.73 -21.34 -21.67
N GLY A 67 -1.36 -22.63 -21.65
CA GLY A 67 -0.57 -23.22 -20.58
C GLY A 67 -1.36 -23.60 -19.34
N SER A 68 -0.76 -24.41 -18.47
CA SER A 68 -1.34 -24.77 -17.17
C SER A 68 -0.89 -23.79 -16.11
N PRO A 69 -1.78 -23.34 -15.19
CA PRO A 69 -1.37 -22.51 -14.08
C PRO A 69 -0.45 -23.29 -13.14
N GLY A 70 0.58 -22.62 -12.65
CA GLY A 70 1.52 -23.12 -11.67
C GLY A 70 1.82 -22.06 -10.63
N GLN A 71 2.29 -22.49 -9.47
CA GLN A 71 2.78 -21.56 -8.46
C GLN A 71 3.90 -22.20 -7.66
N TYR A 72 4.78 -21.37 -7.14
CA TYR A 72 5.79 -21.79 -6.19
C TYR A 72 6.06 -20.68 -5.18
N ARG A 73 6.22 -21.08 -3.93
CA ARG A 73 6.65 -20.22 -2.83
C ARG A 73 7.90 -20.83 -2.20
N CYS A 74 8.89 -19.99 -1.93
CA CYS A 74 10.02 -20.34 -1.11
C CYS A 74 9.53 -20.79 0.27
N PRO A 75 10.25 -21.69 0.94
CA PRO A 75 9.92 -22.07 2.31
C PRO A 75 9.88 -20.86 3.27
N ASP A 76 9.20 -21.04 4.39
CA ASP A 76 9.14 -20.07 5.48
C ASP A 76 10.55 -19.56 5.87
N GLY A 77 10.65 -18.25 6.12
CA GLY A 77 11.92 -17.58 6.42
C GLY A 77 12.89 -17.47 5.24
N SER A 78 12.44 -17.72 4.00
CA SER A 78 13.28 -17.66 2.80
C SER A 78 12.71 -16.73 1.74
N ALA A 79 13.58 -16.26 0.84
CA ALA A 79 13.20 -15.46 -0.32
C ALA A 79 13.96 -15.93 -1.56
N VAL A 80 13.51 -15.47 -2.72
CA VAL A 80 14.15 -15.78 -3.99
C VAL A 80 15.52 -15.12 -4.04
N SER A 81 16.58 -15.91 -4.19
CA SER A 81 17.95 -15.43 -4.37
C SER A 81 18.39 -15.44 -5.83
N GLY A 82 17.69 -16.15 -6.70
CA GLY A 82 18.10 -16.31 -8.09
C GLY A 82 17.07 -17.01 -8.96
N ILE A 83 17.44 -17.17 -10.23
CA ILE A 83 16.67 -17.85 -11.25
C ILE A 83 17.56 -18.85 -12.00
N TYR A 84 16.95 -19.93 -12.46
CA TYR A 84 17.62 -20.92 -13.29
C TYR A 84 16.64 -21.47 -14.32
N GLY A 85 17.14 -22.09 -15.38
CA GLY A 85 16.24 -22.55 -16.43
C GLY A 85 16.93 -22.96 -17.71
N ILE A 86 16.14 -23.00 -18.77
CA ILE A 86 16.54 -23.36 -20.12
C ILE A 86 16.00 -22.29 -21.07
N ILE A 87 16.89 -21.69 -21.85
CA ILE A 87 16.54 -20.74 -22.91
C ILE A 87 16.62 -21.45 -24.27
N GLY A 88 15.52 -21.42 -25.02
CA GLY A 88 15.48 -21.87 -26.41
C GLY A 88 16.06 -20.83 -27.37
N SER A 89 15.87 -20.99 -28.67
CA SER A 89 16.43 -20.07 -29.67
C SER A 89 15.99 -18.62 -29.48
N ASN A 90 14.72 -18.39 -29.10
CA ASN A 90 14.14 -17.04 -28.99
C ASN A 90 13.29 -16.81 -27.73
N ARG A 91 13.14 -17.80 -26.84
CA ARG A 91 12.21 -17.73 -25.70
C ARG A 91 12.67 -18.54 -24.50
N ALA A 92 12.09 -18.30 -23.33
CA ALA A 92 12.30 -19.13 -22.16
C ALA A 92 11.55 -20.47 -22.31
N ASN A 93 12.29 -21.57 -22.46
CA ASN A 93 11.68 -22.91 -22.53
C ASN A 93 11.23 -23.37 -21.15
N GLY A 94 11.98 -23.01 -20.10
CA GLY A 94 11.55 -23.23 -18.73
C GLY A 94 12.32 -22.39 -17.73
N VAL A 95 11.64 -21.93 -16.67
CA VAL A 95 12.25 -21.12 -15.61
C VAL A 95 11.83 -21.63 -14.24
N GLY A 96 12.79 -21.60 -13.30
CA GLY A 96 12.59 -21.88 -11.90
C GLY A 96 13.26 -20.83 -11.00
N LEU A 97 12.88 -20.85 -9.72
CA LEU A 97 13.40 -19.97 -8.68
C LEU A 97 14.40 -20.71 -7.79
N ARG A 98 15.46 -20.02 -7.36
CA ARG A 98 16.30 -20.44 -6.24
C ARG A 98 15.89 -19.69 -4.99
N CYS A 99 15.80 -20.39 -3.88
CA CYS A 99 15.46 -19.83 -2.59
C CYS A 99 16.65 -19.88 -1.65
N ARG A 100 16.74 -18.86 -0.80
CA ARG A 100 17.76 -18.74 0.23
C ARG A 100 17.12 -18.23 1.51
N ASN A 101 17.58 -18.75 2.64
CA ASN A 101 17.15 -18.32 3.96
C ASN A 101 17.57 -16.86 4.21
N LEU A 102 16.63 -16.05 4.66
CA LEU A 102 16.79 -14.61 4.84
C LEU A 102 17.78 -14.25 5.94
N LEU A 103 17.90 -15.09 6.99
CA LEU A 103 18.70 -14.82 8.18
C LEU A 103 20.18 -15.14 7.99
N ASN A 104 20.50 -16.29 7.40
CA ASN A 104 21.87 -16.80 7.32
C ASN A 104 22.40 -16.95 5.90
N GLY A 105 21.58 -16.64 4.89
CA GLY A 105 21.98 -16.76 3.49
C GLY A 105 22.18 -18.21 3.01
N ALA A 106 21.78 -19.22 3.78
CA ALA A 106 21.90 -20.62 3.37
C ALA A 106 20.88 -20.97 2.26
N PRO A 107 21.23 -21.85 1.30
CA PRO A 107 20.27 -22.36 0.33
C PRO A 107 19.06 -22.98 1.03
N ALA A 108 17.85 -22.60 0.59
CA ALA A 108 16.59 -23.05 1.18
C ALA A 108 15.74 -23.88 0.21
N GLY A 109 16.25 -24.18 -0.99
CA GLY A 109 15.57 -25.01 -1.97
C GLY A 109 15.46 -24.32 -3.34
N GLN A 110 14.75 -24.97 -4.24
CA GLN A 110 14.48 -24.47 -5.59
C GLN A 110 13.09 -24.96 -6.04
N SER A 111 12.44 -24.20 -6.91
CA SER A 111 11.16 -24.60 -7.51
C SER A 111 11.35 -25.81 -8.45
N PRO A 112 10.28 -26.40 -8.99
CA PRO A 112 10.38 -27.10 -10.26
C PRO A 112 10.65 -26.11 -11.41
N LEU A 113 11.08 -26.63 -12.57
CA LEU A 113 11.05 -25.84 -13.81
C LEU A 113 9.61 -25.75 -14.32
N PHE A 114 9.15 -24.53 -14.58
CA PHE A 114 7.89 -24.26 -15.26
C PHE A 114 8.17 -24.07 -16.75
N GLY A 115 7.64 -24.96 -17.58
CA GLY A 115 8.04 -25.14 -18.98
C GLY A 115 9.06 -26.28 -19.13
N GLN A 116 8.89 -27.12 -20.15
CA GLN A 116 9.62 -28.39 -20.29
C GLN A 116 10.08 -28.71 -21.73
N LYS A 117 10.04 -27.74 -22.64
CA LYS A 117 10.45 -27.95 -24.02
C LYS A 117 11.90 -28.37 -24.06
N SER A 118 12.15 -29.54 -24.65
CA SER A 118 13.49 -30.08 -24.82
C SER A 118 14.37 -29.18 -25.69
N GLY A 119 15.67 -29.15 -25.36
CA GLY A 119 16.68 -28.38 -26.07
C GLY A 119 16.84 -26.95 -25.54
N GLY A 120 17.89 -26.26 -26.00
CA GLY A 120 18.27 -24.93 -25.54
C GLY A 120 19.52 -24.92 -24.65
N THR A 121 19.84 -23.74 -24.12
CA THR A 121 20.99 -23.50 -23.25
C THR A 121 20.53 -23.33 -21.82
N ALA A 122 21.07 -24.13 -20.91
CA ALA A 122 20.80 -23.97 -19.49
C ALA A 122 21.41 -22.65 -18.98
N PHE A 123 20.71 -21.97 -18.09
CA PHE A 123 21.24 -20.83 -17.36
C PHE A 123 21.03 -20.99 -15.86
N ASN A 124 21.90 -20.35 -15.11
CA ASN A 124 21.82 -20.30 -13.66
C ASN A 124 22.38 -18.96 -13.20
N TRP A 125 21.58 -18.19 -12.49
CA TRP A 125 22.01 -16.94 -11.90
C TRP A 125 21.48 -16.83 -10.48
N GLU A 126 22.37 -16.43 -9.58
CA GLU A 126 22.02 -16.19 -8.19
C GLU A 126 22.69 -14.91 -7.73
N ALA A 127 21.93 -14.06 -7.06
CA ALA A 127 22.47 -12.86 -6.46
C ALA A 127 23.38 -13.25 -5.27
N PRO A 128 24.57 -12.64 -5.13
CA PRO A 128 25.43 -12.89 -3.97
C PRO A 128 24.68 -12.49 -2.69
N HIS A 129 24.90 -13.18 -1.58
CA HIS A 129 24.35 -12.71 -0.30
C HIS A 129 25.04 -11.37 0.02
N PRO A 130 24.29 -10.33 0.45
CA PRO A 130 22.91 -10.35 0.96
C PRO A 130 21.86 -9.84 -0.02
N TYR A 131 22.03 -10.02 -1.33
CA TYR A 131 21.03 -9.60 -2.31
C TYR A 131 19.92 -10.66 -2.50
N TYR A 132 18.68 -10.19 -2.64
CA TYR A 132 17.50 -11.03 -2.93
C TYR A 132 16.68 -10.42 -4.06
N VAL A 133 16.03 -11.27 -4.85
CA VAL A 133 15.20 -10.85 -5.99
C VAL A 133 13.99 -10.07 -5.47
N SER A 134 13.66 -8.95 -6.11
CA SER A 134 12.52 -8.10 -5.79
C SER A 134 11.58 -7.90 -6.98
N GLY A 135 11.89 -8.47 -8.13
CA GLY A 135 11.09 -8.35 -9.34
C GLY A 135 11.82 -8.82 -10.58
N PHE A 136 11.16 -8.64 -11.71
CA PHE A 136 11.64 -9.01 -13.02
C PHE A 136 11.45 -7.86 -14.00
N ASP A 137 12.46 -7.64 -14.85
CA ASP A 137 12.29 -6.97 -16.13
C ASP A 137 12.38 -8.03 -17.23
N GLY A 138 11.97 -7.71 -18.45
CA GLY A 138 12.08 -8.66 -19.53
C GLY A 138 11.36 -8.24 -20.80
N ARG A 139 11.05 -9.23 -21.63
CA ARG A 139 10.24 -9.08 -22.83
C ARG A 139 9.25 -10.21 -22.96
N SER A 140 8.04 -9.89 -23.40
CA SER A 140 6.97 -10.86 -23.62
C SER A 140 6.11 -10.50 -24.83
N GLY A 141 5.79 -11.49 -25.63
CA GLY A 141 4.69 -11.46 -26.59
C GLY A 141 3.65 -12.48 -26.16
N ASP A 142 3.41 -13.46 -27.01
CA ASP A 142 2.53 -14.62 -26.74
C ASP A 142 3.08 -15.48 -25.58
N LYS A 143 4.38 -15.38 -25.31
CA LYS A 143 5.15 -16.12 -24.31
C LYS A 143 6.24 -15.22 -23.71
N VAL A 144 6.92 -15.67 -22.65
CA VAL A 144 8.09 -14.96 -22.12
C VAL A 144 9.29 -15.17 -23.05
N ASP A 145 9.68 -14.10 -23.74
CA ASP A 145 10.84 -14.10 -24.64
C ASP A 145 12.14 -13.94 -23.87
N GLN A 146 12.15 -13.07 -22.84
CA GLN A 146 13.32 -12.72 -22.05
C GLN A 146 12.98 -12.41 -20.60
N ILE A 147 13.85 -12.84 -19.68
CA ILE A 147 13.75 -12.54 -18.25
C ILE A 147 15.07 -11.96 -17.70
N VAL A 148 14.94 -10.92 -16.88
CA VAL A 148 16.00 -10.25 -16.13
C VAL A 148 15.56 -10.18 -14.67
N ALA A 149 16.27 -10.84 -13.76
CA ALA A 149 15.98 -10.74 -12.33
C ALA A 149 16.59 -9.46 -11.76
N LYS A 150 15.79 -8.69 -11.01
CA LYS A 150 16.26 -7.54 -10.23
C LYS A 150 16.38 -7.92 -8.77
N SER A 151 17.48 -7.55 -8.12
CA SER A 151 17.71 -7.78 -6.71
C SER A 151 17.94 -6.50 -5.91
N LEU A 152 17.44 -6.51 -4.68
CA LEU A 152 17.67 -5.52 -3.64
C LEU A 152 18.77 -6.00 -2.70
N ASP A 153 19.58 -5.06 -2.22
CA ASP A 153 20.59 -5.30 -1.19
C ASP A 153 19.91 -5.41 0.18
N MET A 154 20.10 -6.54 0.87
CA MET A 154 19.62 -6.76 2.23
C MET A 154 20.75 -6.77 3.27
N SER A 155 21.95 -6.26 2.94
CA SER A 155 23.08 -6.13 3.90
C SER A 155 22.71 -5.28 5.10
N ASP A 156 21.75 -4.40 4.90
CA ASP A 156 21.16 -3.56 5.92
C ASP A 156 19.66 -3.90 6.03
N PRO A 157 19.28 -4.98 6.73
CA PRO A 157 17.86 -5.28 6.99
C PRO A 157 17.21 -4.18 7.83
N VAL A 158 18.02 -3.29 8.44
CA VAL A 158 17.58 -2.09 9.13
C VAL A 158 17.12 -1.04 8.11
N ARG A 159 17.71 -0.95 6.91
CA ARG A 159 17.35 0.06 5.89
C ARG A 159 15.92 0.03 5.37
N LEU A 160 15.27 -1.14 5.41
CA LEU A 160 13.85 -1.28 5.06
C LEU A 160 12.90 -1.02 6.24
N MET A 161 13.46 -0.84 7.44
CA MET A 161 12.81 -0.37 8.66
C MET A 161 13.40 0.95 9.17
N THR A 162 14.32 1.63 8.47
CA THR A 162 14.93 2.92 8.88
C THR A 162 14.64 4.06 7.93
N THR A 163 13.79 3.87 6.93
CA THR A 163 13.13 5.06 6.40
C THR A 163 12.37 5.67 7.57
N PRO A 164 12.43 6.98 7.78
CA PRO A 164 11.81 7.56 8.95
C PRO A 164 10.32 7.18 9.09
N GLU A 165 9.67 6.99 7.94
CA GLU A 165 8.28 6.56 7.83
C GLU A 165 8.05 5.12 8.32
N GLY A 166 8.98 4.19 8.06
CA GLY A 166 8.86 2.79 8.50
C GLY A 166 9.02 2.60 10.01
N ILE A 167 9.91 3.37 10.64
CA ILE A 167 10.02 3.40 12.11
C ILE A 167 8.75 4.02 12.70
N ALA A 168 8.25 5.11 12.11
CA ALA A 168 7.04 5.77 12.56
C ALA A 168 5.80 4.85 12.51
N ASP A 169 5.62 4.10 11.43
CA ASP A 169 4.51 3.14 11.30
C ASP A 169 4.61 2.00 12.33
N GLY A 170 5.82 1.50 12.59
CA GLY A 170 6.08 0.55 13.66
C GLY A 170 5.70 1.10 15.05
N CYS A 171 6.02 2.37 15.31
CA CYS A 171 5.67 3.05 16.55
C CYS A 171 4.17 3.30 16.71
N MET A 172 3.48 3.57 15.61
CA MET A 172 2.02 3.69 15.58
C MET A 172 1.30 2.36 15.84
N GLY A 173 2.05 1.24 15.86
CA GLY A 173 1.48 -0.10 15.94
C GLY A 173 0.73 -0.51 14.66
N VAL A 174 0.93 0.24 13.57
CA VAL A 174 0.35 0.00 12.25
C VAL A 174 1.29 -0.97 11.53
N GLY A 175 1.18 -2.26 11.88
CA GLY A 175 2.06 -3.31 11.38
C GLY A 175 1.88 -4.61 12.18
N ASP A 176 2.34 -5.73 11.63
CA ASP A 176 2.23 -7.05 12.28
C ASP A 176 2.85 -7.00 13.69
N PRO A 177 2.08 -7.36 14.75
CA PRO A 177 2.52 -7.29 16.15
C PRO A 177 3.79 -8.10 16.45
N LYS A 178 4.20 -9.04 15.58
CA LYS A 178 5.42 -9.83 15.72
C LYS A 178 6.70 -9.13 15.23
N PHE A 179 6.58 -7.96 14.58
CA PHE A 179 7.69 -7.27 13.92
C PHE A 179 7.91 -5.84 14.42
N ARG A 180 7.65 -5.63 15.70
CA ARG A 180 7.84 -4.34 16.37
C ARG A 180 9.28 -4.24 16.90
N LEU A 181 10.16 -3.57 16.16
CA LEU A 181 11.48 -3.14 16.66
C LEU A 181 11.35 -2.27 17.92
N TYR A 182 10.26 -1.50 17.96
CA TYR A 182 9.81 -0.78 19.14
C TYR A 182 8.38 -1.19 19.47
N GLN A 183 8.12 -1.50 20.74
CA GLN A 183 6.74 -1.61 21.19
C GLN A 183 6.06 -0.23 21.01
N PRO A 184 4.81 -0.17 20.54
CA PRO A 184 4.11 1.11 20.42
C PRO A 184 4.07 1.72 21.81
N GLN A 185 4.25 3.03 21.90
CA GLN A 185 4.27 3.75 23.17
C GLN A 185 5.38 3.26 24.12
N SER A 186 6.44 2.67 23.59
CA SER A 186 7.69 2.52 24.34
C SER A 186 8.44 3.84 24.37
N ALA A 187 9.26 4.03 25.41
CA ALA A 187 10.14 5.20 25.52
C ALA A 187 11.03 5.41 24.28
N GLY A 188 11.41 4.32 23.60
CA GLY A 188 12.16 4.37 22.35
C GLY A 188 11.36 4.98 21.19
N CYS A 189 10.09 4.58 21.05
CA CYS A 189 9.20 5.18 20.05
C CYS A 189 8.87 6.63 20.35
N ASP A 190 8.64 6.96 21.62
CA ASP A 190 8.33 8.33 22.00
C ASP A 190 9.49 9.26 21.66
N LYS A 191 10.71 8.87 22.04
CA LYS A 191 11.90 9.63 21.68
C LYS A 191 12.01 9.78 20.16
N TYR A 192 11.95 8.67 19.41
CA TYR A 192 12.07 8.70 17.96
C TYR A 192 11.02 9.58 17.28
N MET A 193 9.74 9.38 17.62
CA MET A 193 8.63 10.13 17.01
C MET A 193 8.74 11.62 17.32
N VAL A 194 9.06 11.98 18.56
CA VAL A 194 9.12 13.38 18.99
C VAL A 194 10.38 14.08 18.46
N THR A 195 11.55 13.46 18.58
CA THR A 195 12.83 14.13 18.28
C THR A 195 13.29 13.94 16.85
N ASP A 196 13.03 12.80 16.22
CA ASP A 196 13.63 12.47 14.94
C ASP A 196 12.62 12.61 13.80
N PHE A 197 11.44 12.00 13.95
CA PHE A 197 10.44 11.98 12.89
C PHE A 197 9.67 13.30 12.79
N CYS A 198 8.99 13.74 13.85
CA CYS A 198 8.11 14.90 13.78
C CYS A 198 8.83 16.24 13.70
N GLN A 199 10.10 16.31 14.11
CA GLN A 199 10.93 17.49 13.84
C GLN A 199 11.22 17.64 12.34
N LYS A 200 11.43 16.51 11.64
CA LYS A 200 11.77 16.50 10.22
C LYS A 200 10.53 16.58 9.33
N TYR A 201 9.41 15.99 9.76
CA TYR A 201 8.15 15.92 9.02
C TYR A 201 6.97 16.48 9.84
N PRO A 202 6.99 17.77 10.21
CA PRO A 202 6.01 18.35 11.14
C PRO A 202 4.57 18.36 10.59
N THR A 203 4.41 18.27 9.27
CA THR A 203 3.09 18.26 8.61
C THR A 203 2.54 16.85 8.36
N ASP A 204 3.30 15.80 8.70
CA ASP A 204 2.84 14.42 8.53
C ASP A 204 1.62 14.16 9.44
N PRO A 205 0.53 13.53 8.93
CA PRO A 205 -0.64 13.19 9.73
C PRO A 205 -0.33 12.48 11.06
N ARG A 206 0.70 11.64 11.10
CA ARG A 206 1.14 10.90 12.30
C ARG A 206 1.68 11.84 13.38
N CYS A 207 2.18 13.01 13.02
CA CYS A 207 2.72 13.99 13.95
C CYS A 207 1.67 14.93 14.56
N SER A 208 0.42 14.86 14.12
CA SER A 208 -0.65 15.78 14.53
C SER A 208 -0.84 15.92 16.05
N CYS A 209 -0.66 14.86 16.83
CA CYS A 209 -0.72 14.93 18.29
C CYS A 209 0.55 15.53 18.91
N VAL A 210 1.73 15.18 18.39
CA VAL A 210 3.04 15.64 18.87
C VAL A 210 3.22 17.14 18.63
N SER A 211 2.72 17.64 17.49
CA SER A 211 2.80 19.05 17.11
C SER A 211 1.69 19.93 17.71
N SER A 212 0.79 19.37 18.52
CA SER A 212 -0.36 20.11 19.05
C SER A 212 0.05 21.01 20.21
N GLU A 213 -0.49 22.24 20.26
CA GLU A 213 -0.31 23.17 21.38
C GLU A 213 -1.14 22.78 22.62
N MET A 214 -2.07 21.83 22.48
CA MET A 214 -2.99 21.45 23.56
C MET A 214 -2.31 20.51 24.56
N THR A 215 -2.55 20.71 25.85
CA THR A 215 -2.01 19.85 26.93
C THR A 215 -2.53 18.40 26.88
N CYS A 216 -3.67 18.19 26.22
CA CYS A 216 -4.36 16.90 26.07
C CYS A 216 -4.83 16.69 24.63
N PRO A 217 -3.89 16.58 23.67
CA PRO A 217 -4.22 16.63 22.26
C PRO A 217 -5.02 15.40 21.81
N ASN A 218 -4.84 14.26 22.48
CA ASN A 218 -5.62 13.05 22.29
C ASN A 218 -7.13 13.17 22.62
N LYS A 219 -7.54 14.21 23.38
CA LYS A 219 -8.96 14.50 23.68
C LYS A 219 -9.50 15.75 23.00
N PHE A 220 -8.64 16.74 22.75
CA PHE A 220 -9.10 18.06 22.33
C PHE A 220 -8.71 18.43 20.91
N ASP A 221 -7.64 17.88 20.34
CA ASP A 221 -7.20 18.22 18.99
C ASP A 221 -7.90 17.33 17.95
N LYS A 222 -8.78 17.93 17.15
CA LYS A 222 -9.56 17.21 16.15
C LYS A 222 -8.70 16.47 15.12
N ASN A 223 -7.53 17.02 14.77
CA ASN A 223 -6.64 16.40 13.79
C ASN A 223 -5.93 15.20 14.40
N CYS A 224 -5.42 15.34 15.62
CA CYS A 224 -4.84 14.23 16.39
C CYS A 224 -5.82 13.05 16.48
N ILE A 225 -7.09 13.32 16.78
CA ILE A 225 -8.12 12.29 16.92
C ILE A 225 -8.50 11.70 15.56
N ALA A 226 -8.88 12.54 14.59
CA ALA A 226 -9.42 12.09 13.30
C ALA A 226 -8.39 11.37 12.43
N LYS A 227 -7.11 11.78 12.50
CA LYS A 227 -6.03 11.21 11.71
C LYS A 227 -5.29 10.08 12.43
N ASN A 228 -5.76 9.72 13.64
CA ASN A 228 -5.11 8.75 14.51
C ASN A 228 -3.62 9.08 14.71
N GLY A 229 -3.28 10.32 15.07
CA GLY A 229 -1.89 10.74 15.27
C GLY A 229 -1.20 9.97 16.41
N TYR A 230 0.14 9.99 16.41
CA TYR A 230 0.98 9.29 17.38
C TYR A 230 0.82 9.87 18.78
N ARG A 231 0.50 9.03 19.76
CA ARG A 231 0.32 9.42 21.17
C ARG A 231 1.47 8.86 21.97
N THR A 232 2.23 9.72 22.63
CA THR A 232 3.30 9.28 23.54
C THR A 232 2.72 8.56 24.76
N SER A 233 3.54 7.78 25.47
CA SER A 233 3.12 7.14 26.73
C SER A 233 2.62 8.17 27.74
N ASP A 234 3.26 9.34 27.78
CA ASP A 234 2.88 10.43 28.68
C ASP A 234 1.50 10.99 28.33
N MET A 235 1.23 11.24 27.04
CA MET A 235 -0.09 11.74 26.60
C MET A 235 -1.25 10.79 26.94
N MET A 236 -0.97 9.49 27.01
CA MET A 236 -2.00 8.49 27.34
C MET A 236 -2.20 8.28 28.84
N THR A 237 -1.16 8.52 29.64
CA THR A 237 -1.21 8.33 31.10
C THR A 237 -1.69 9.59 31.83
N VAL A 238 -1.52 10.77 31.23
CA VAL A 238 -2.04 12.03 31.75
C VAL A 238 -3.57 11.98 31.82
N LYS A 239 -4.13 12.24 33.01
CA LYS A 239 -5.56 12.37 33.22
C LYS A 239 -6.04 13.72 32.66
N CYS A 240 -6.68 13.67 31.51
CA CYS A 240 -7.25 14.84 30.86
C CYS A 240 -8.69 15.09 31.31
N PRO A 241 -9.08 16.36 31.57
CA PRO A 241 -10.48 16.70 31.83
C PRO A 241 -11.36 16.35 30.61
N ASP A 242 -12.67 16.25 30.81
CA ASP A 242 -13.61 15.97 29.71
C ASP A 242 -13.98 17.21 28.91
N VAL A 243 -13.78 18.39 29.50
CA VAL A 243 -14.04 19.69 28.89
C VAL A 243 -12.81 20.58 29.07
N MET A 244 -12.34 21.20 27.99
CA MET A 244 -11.28 22.20 28.04
C MET A 244 -11.85 23.51 28.60
N ASN A 245 -11.24 24.04 29.66
CA ASN A 245 -11.72 25.28 30.26
C ASN A 245 -11.37 26.50 29.38
N CYS A 246 -12.10 27.60 29.57
CA CYS A 246 -11.88 28.80 28.74
C CYS A 246 -10.49 29.42 28.88
N VAL A 247 -9.85 29.32 30.05
CA VAL A 247 -8.51 29.86 30.27
C VAL A 247 -7.49 29.12 29.40
N GLN A 248 -7.58 27.80 29.33
CA GLN A 248 -6.73 26.95 28.47
C GLN A 248 -7.00 27.24 27.00
N TYR A 249 -8.27 27.31 26.59
CA TYR A 249 -8.65 27.57 25.20
C TYR A 249 -8.16 28.94 24.71
N LEU A 250 -8.36 29.99 25.51
CA LEU A 250 -7.94 31.35 25.16
C LEU A 250 -6.43 31.52 25.15
N ALA A 251 -5.68 30.65 25.82
CA ALA A 251 -4.22 30.63 25.76
C ALA A 251 -3.66 29.97 24.48
N LEU A 252 -4.47 29.24 23.71
CA LEU A 252 -4.06 28.63 22.45
C LEU A 252 -3.89 29.68 21.34
N SER A 253 -3.01 29.41 20.37
CA SER A 253 -2.93 30.21 19.15
C SER A 253 -4.24 30.17 18.35
N PRO A 254 -4.55 31.18 17.51
CA PRO A 254 -5.76 31.17 16.69
C PRO A 254 -5.92 29.93 15.80
N GLY A 255 -4.80 29.36 15.32
CA GLY A 255 -4.81 28.10 14.56
C GLY A 255 -5.18 26.90 15.42
N ALA A 256 -4.60 26.79 16.62
CA ALA A 256 -4.93 25.71 17.55
C ALA A 256 -6.38 25.82 18.08
N GLN A 257 -6.89 27.03 18.29
CA GLN A 257 -8.30 27.26 18.66
C GLN A 257 -9.28 26.65 17.64
N GLN A 258 -8.98 26.74 16.34
CA GLN A 258 -9.81 26.14 15.27
C GLN A 258 -9.77 24.60 15.25
N LEU A 259 -8.77 23.99 15.88
CA LEU A 259 -8.63 22.55 15.99
C LEU A 259 -9.20 22.00 17.30
N ALA A 260 -9.47 22.86 18.28
CA ALA A 260 -9.96 22.47 19.60
C ALA A 260 -11.40 21.94 19.52
N THR A 261 -11.67 20.92 20.33
CA THR A 261 -12.97 20.28 20.49
C THR A 261 -13.28 20.15 21.98
N ASN A 262 -14.55 19.92 22.33
CA ASN A 262 -15.00 19.78 23.73
C ASN A 262 -14.59 20.97 24.62
N THR A 263 -14.61 22.18 24.07
CA THR A 263 -14.37 23.42 24.83
C THR A 263 -15.63 23.79 25.62
N GLN A 264 -15.43 24.36 26.81
CA GLN A 264 -16.53 24.97 27.57
C GLN A 264 -17.29 25.98 26.71
N GLN A 265 -18.61 26.00 26.82
CA GLN A 265 -19.44 26.95 26.07
C GLN A 265 -19.14 28.39 26.51
N ASN A 266 -19.25 29.33 25.57
CA ASN A 266 -19.09 30.77 25.80
C ASN A 266 -17.69 31.22 26.24
N CYS A 267 -16.63 30.59 25.73
CA CYS A 267 -15.26 31.11 25.84
C CYS A 267 -15.03 32.28 24.87
N SER A 268 -15.84 33.33 24.96
CA SER A 268 -15.59 34.61 24.32
C SER A 268 -14.74 35.47 25.25
N ILE A 269 -13.73 36.13 24.69
CA ILE A 269 -13.04 37.23 25.39
C ILE A 269 -14.10 38.32 25.53
N SER A 270 -14.72 38.41 26.70
CA SER A 270 -15.53 39.58 27.04
C SER A 270 -14.55 40.74 27.13
N SER A 271 -14.34 41.42 26.00
CA SER A 271 -13.54 42.64 25.90
C SER A 271 -14.23 43.71 26.74
N THR A 272 -14.04 43.62 28.05
CA THR A 272 -14.61 44.52 29.03
C THR A 272 -13.68 45.72 29.13
N ASN A 273 -13.55 46.44 28.02
CA ASN A 273 -13.23 47.86 28.04
C ASN A 273 -14.54 48.59 27.80
N SER A 274 -15.38 48.60 28.84
CA SER A 274 -16.52 49.49 28.96
C SER A 274 -16.00 50.90 29.24
N THR A 275 -15.72 51.65 28.18
CA THR A 275 -16.04 53.08 28.17
C THR A 275 -17.49 53.21 27.73
N GLU A 276 -18.30 53.74 28.65
CA GLU A 276 -19.45 54.60 28.37
C GLU A 276 -19.49 55.12 26.93
N ILE A 277 -20.63 54.95 26.25
CA ILE A 277 -21.39 56.01 25.57
C ILE A 277 -22.61 55.37 24.90
N ASP A 278 -23.75 55.72 25.50
CA ASP A 278 -24.97 56.24 24.88
C ASP A 278 -25.69 55.48 23.74
N SER A 279 -26.89 55.06 24.11
CA SER A 279 -28.13 55.02 23.34
C SER A 279 -28.15 55.84 22.03
N THR A 280 -28.31 55.19 20.87
CA THR A 280 -29.45 55.35 19.94
C THR A 280 -29.25 54.60 18.61
N ASN A 281 -30.38 54.19 18.02
CA ASN A 281 -30.61 53.82 16.61
C ASN A 281 -30.26 52.41 16.13
N THR A 282 -31.28 51.55 16.23
CA THR A 282 -31.96 50.91 15.10
C THR A 282 -31.25 50.97 13.74
N THR A 283 -30.71 49.84 13.27
CA THR A 283 -30.70 49.48 11.85
C THR A 283 -30.78 47.95 11.69
N THR A 284 -31.85 47.50 11.04
CA THR A 284 -32.05 46.14 10.56
C THR A 284 -31.15 45.90 9.35
N ASN A 285 -30.08 45.13 9.51
CA ASN A 285 -29.31 44.60 8.38
C ASN A 285 -29.75 43.17 8.12
N VAL A 286 -30.44 43.00 6.99
CA VAL A 286 -30.88 41.71 6.45
C VAL A 286 -29.67 41.12 5.71
N ASP A 287 -29.02 40.13 6.31
CA ASP A 287 -27.90 39.42 5.69
C ASP A 287 -28.36 38.71 4.41
N GLY A 288 -27.93 39.23 3.25
CA GLY A 288 -28.17 38.72 1.90
C GLY A 288 -27.40 37.43 1.55
N SER A 289 -27.09 36.59 2.53
CA SER A 289 -26.21 35.41 2.36
C SER A 289 -26.97 34.11 2.08
N SER A 290 -28.29 34.08 2.29
CA SER A 290 -29.10 32.87 2.14
C SER A 290 -29.59 32.60 0.70
N ALA A 291 -29.60 33.61 -0.18
CA ALA A 291 -30.08 33.46 -1.55
C ALA A 291 -29.17 32.57 -2.42
N TRP A 292 -27.85 32.62 -2.19
CA TRP A 292 -26.89 31.83 -2.97
C TRP A 292 -26.95 30.33 -2.68
N ILE A 293 -27.30 29.96 -1.45
CA ILE A 293 -27.46 28.54 -1.06
C ILE A 293 -28.64 27.91 -1.81
N TRP A 294 -29.76 28.64 -1.92
CA TRP A 294 -30.93 28.15 -2.64
C TRP A 294 -30.69 28.02 -4.14
N ILE A 295 -29.93 28.93 -4.75
CA ILE A 295 -29.56 28.85 -6.18
C ILE A 295 -28.68 27.62 -6.45
N MET A 296 -27.70 27.33 -5.58
CA MET A 296 -26.82 26.15 -5.73
C MET A 296 -27.59 24.83 -5.58
N ILE A 297 -28.54 24.75 -4.65
CA ILE A 297 -29.40 23.57 -4.50
C ILE A 297 -30.25 23.35 -5.76
N LEU A 298 -30.79 24.43 -6.35
CA LEU A 298 -31.62 24.34 -7.55
C LEU A 298 -30.82 23.88 -8.78
N ILE A 299 -29.57 24.36 -8.93
CA ILE A 299 -28.65 23.90 -9.98
C ILE A 299 -28.32 22.41 -9.79
N LEU A 300 -28.04 21.97 -8.56
CA LEU A 300 -27.73 20.57 -8.26
C LEU A 300 -28.89 19.64 -8.64
N VAL A 301 -30.13 20.03 -8.34
CA VAL A 301 -31.33 19.24 -8.67
C VAL A 301 -31.50 19.11 -10.19
N VAL A 302 -31.26 20.18 -10.95
CA VAL A 302 -31.34 20.15 -12.42
C VAL A 302 -30.27 19.25 -13.03
N VAL A 303 -29.03 19.30 -12.50
CA VAL A 303 -27.93 18.43 -12.97
C VAL A 303 -28.22 16.97 -12.67
N LEU A 304 -28.72 16.64 -11.48
CA LEU A 304 -29.09 15.27 -11.12
C LEU A 304 -30.24 14.73 -11.98
N ALA A 305 -31.23 15.59 -12.31
CA ALA A 305 -32.31 15.21 -13.22
C ALA A 305 -31.80 14.93 -14.64
N ALA A 306 -30.86 15.75 -15.16
CA ALA A 306 -30.27 15.54 -16.49
C ALA A 306 -29.43 14.24 -16.54
N LEU A 307 -28.67 13.92 -15.49
CA LEU A 307 -27.88 12.69 -15.41
C LEU A 307 -28.77 11.44 -15.28
N GLY A 308 -29.89 11.53 -14.56
CA GLY A 308 -30.85 10.43 -14.44
C GLY A 308 -31.48 10.03 -15.78
N VAL A 309 -31.78 11.01 -16.64
CA VAL A 309 -32.34 10.75 -17.99
C VAL A 309 -31.30 10.10 -18.90
N GLY A 310 -30.02 10.49 -18.79
CA GLY A 310 -28.92 9.88 -19.56
C GLY A 310 -28.68 8.40 -19.21
N ALA A 311 -28.72 8.07 -17.91
CA ALA A 311 -28.57 6.68 -17.46
C ALA A 311 -29.74 5.78 -17.87
N TYR A 312 -30.97 6.32 -17.90
CA TYR A 312 -32.15 5.57 -18.33
C TYR A 312 -32.12 5.17 -19.81
N PHE A 313 -31.50 5.98 -20.68
CA PHE A 313 -31.38 5.64 -22.10
C PHE A 313 -30.27 4.62 -22.40
N LEU A 314 -29.21 4.55 -21.59
CA LEU A 314 -28.14 3.57 -21.78
C LEU A 314 -28.53 2.15 -21.36
N LEU A 315 -29.47 1.99 -20.43
CA LEU A 315 -29.91 0.67 -19.95
C LEU A 315 -30.98 0.00 -20.83
N LYS A 316 -31.50 0.65 -21.86
CA LYS A 316 -32.55 0.08 -22.73
C LYS A 316 -32.03 -0.52 -24.04
N SER A 317 -30.71 -0.63 -24.22
CA SER A 317 -30.09 -1.04 -25.50
C SER A 317 -29.60 -2.49 -25.57
N ASP A 318 -30.04 -3.39 -24.68
CA ASP A 318 -29.71 -4.81 -24.81
C ASP A 318 -30.90 -5.61 -25.36
N LYS A 319 -30.82 -5.93 -26.65
CA LYS A 319 -31.62 -6.99 -27.26
C LYS A 319 -31.07 -8.35 -26.80
N PRO A 320 -31.93 -9.31 -26.38
CA PRO A 320 -31.47 -10.64 -26.04
C PRO A 320 -30.99 -11.38 -27.29
N VAL A 321 -29.73 -11.82 -27.28
CA VAL A 321 -29.20 -12.77 -28.26
C VAL A 321 -29.63 -14.18 -27.83
N SER A 322 -30.35 -14.80 -28.75
CA SER A 322 -30.89 -16.16 -28.72
C SER A 322 -29.86 -17.22 -28.35
N ASP A 323 -30.24 -18.07 -27.39
CA ASP A 323 -29.64 -19.36 -27.10
C ASP A 323 -29.53 -20.24 -28.36
N LYS A 324 -28.40 -20.92 -28.51
CA LYS A 324 -28.30 -22.18 -29.25
C LYS A 324 -27.54 -23.22 -28.44
N ALA A 325 -28.28 -24.29 -28.15
CA ALA A 325 -27.85 -25.54 -27.55
C ALA A 325 -26.82 -26.29 -28.41
N VAL A 326 -25.84 -26.95 -27.76
CA VAL A 326 -25.13 -28.15 -28.26
C VAL A 326 -24.70 -28.95 -27.02
N ALA A 327 -25.49 -29.95 -26.60
CA ALA A 327 -25.39 -31.37 -26.95
C ALA A 327 -24.40 -32.17 -26.07
N LYS A 328 -25.00 -33.10 -25.31
CA LYS A 328 -24.37 -34.19 -24.56
C LYS A 328 -23.52 -35.06 -25.48
N ASN A 329 -22.41 -35.59 -24.96
CA ASN A 329 -21.95 -36.93 -25.34
C ASN A 329 -21.39 -37.68 -24.12
N GLN A 330 -22.04 -38.80 -23.82
CA GLN A 330 -21.51 -39.89 -23.01
C GLN A 330 -20.69 -40.84 -23.91
N VAL A 331 -20.13 -41.88 -23.26
CA VAL A 331 -19.47 -43.09 -23.79
C VAL A 331 -17.95 -42.94 -23.89
N GLY A 332 -17.13 -43.79 -23.26
CA GLY A 332 -17.43 -45.01 -22.53
C GLY A 332 -16.23 -45.53 -21.72
N LYS A 333 -16.56 -46.36 -20.73
CA LYS A 333 -15.66 -47.32 -20.06
C LYS A 333 -15.51 -48.54 -20.97
N GLN A 334 -14.28 -48.98 -21.24
CA GLN A 334 -13.94 -50.40 -21.33
C GLN A 334 -12.48 -50.62 -20.89
N ASN A 335 -12.34 -51.57 -19.95
CA ASN A 335 -11.21 -52.40 -19.53
C ASN A 335 -9.80 -51.82 -19.49
#